data_AF-A0A6B3F8P0-F1
#
_entry.id   AF-A0A6B3F8P0-F1
#
_cell.length_a   1.000
_cell.length_b   1.000
_cell.length_c   1.000
_cell.angle_alpha   90.00
_cell.angle_beta   90.00
_cell.angle_gamma   90.00
#
_symmetry.space_group_name_H-M   'P 1'
#
loop_
_entity.id
_entity.type
_entity.pdbx_description
1 polymer ?
#
loop_
_entity_poly.entity_id
_entity_poly.type
_entity_poly.pdbx_seq_one_letter_code
_entity_poly.pdbx_strand_id
1 'polypeptide(L)'
;DEDSRIDFHWPAERLERLIRAQSDPYPNAYAFHRGKRLRIVSAGVSEGRYGGTPGRIFIREGDGVVVVAGPEAHTGRHPGL
;
A
#
# COMPACT_ATOMS: atom_id res chain seq x y z
N ASP A 1 11.86 -8.33 12.19
CA ASP A 1 11.81 -7.28 11.14
C ASP A 1 10.76 -7.57 10.06
N GLU A 2 9.77 -8.43 10.33
CA GLU A 2 8.60 -8.65 9.46
C GLU A 2 7.47 -7.65 9.75
N ASP A 3 7.45 -7.03 10.94
CA ASP A 3 6.37 -6.13 11.38
C ASP A 3 6.22 -4.87 10.51
N SER A 4 7.30 -4.47 9.82
CA SER A 4 7.30 -3.32 8.88
C SER A 4 7.03 -3.72 7.44
N ARG A 5 6.85 -5.01 7.14
CA ARG A 5 6.53 -5.47 5.79
C ARG A 5 5.07 -5.17 5.50
N ILE A 6 4.82 -4.51 4.37
CA ILE A 6 3.47 -4.23 3.90
C ILE A 6 2.86 -5.54 3.37
N ASP A 7 1.72 -5.91 3.94
CA ASP A 7 0.82 -6.93 3.41
C ASP A 7 -0.39 -6.26 2.75
N PHE A 8 -0.42 -6.24 1.42
CA PHE A 8 -1.49 -5.59 0.67
C PHE A 8 -2.87 -6.24 0.86
N HIS A 9 -2.99 -7.40 1.50
CA HIS A 9 -4.30 -7.94 1.87
C HIS A 9 -4.98 -7.15 3.00
N TRP A 10 -4.26 -6.26 3.67
CA TRP A 10 -4.85 -5.37 4.68
C TRP A 10 -5.57 -4.19 4.03
N PRO A 11 -6.60 -3.63 4.68
CA PRO A 11 -7.27 -2.42 4.20
C PRO A 11 -6.31 -1.25 4.02
N ALA A 12 -6.55 -0.40 3.02
CA ALA A 12 -5.69 0.75 2.69
C ALA A 12 -5.48 1.68 3.91
N GLU A 13 -6.52 1.91 4.72
CA GLU A 13 -6.44 2.73 5.93
C GLU A 13 -5.55 2.11 7.00
N ARG A 14 -5.40 0.79 7.02
CA ARG A 14 -4.48 0.11 7.94
C ARG A 14 -3.05 0.25 7.45
N LEU A 15 -2.84 0.12 6.14
CA LEU A 15 -1.52 0.27 5.52
C LEU A 15 -0.99 1.70 5.62
N GLU A 16 -1.84 2.71 5.40
CA GLU A 16 -1.49 4.12 5.63
C GLU A 16 -1.01 4.34 7.08
N ARG A 17 -1.78 3.84 8.07
CA ARG A 17 -1.40 3.96 9.48
C ARG A 17 -0.08 3.27 9.80
N LEU A 18 0.18 2.10 9.22
CA LEU A 18 1.45 1.38 9.36
C LEU A 18 2.61 2.22 8.81
N ILE A 19 2.47 2.75 7.59
CA ILE A 19 3.50 3.56 6.94
C ILE A 19 3.79 4.81 7.76
N ARG A 20 2.74 5.49 8.24
CA ARG A 20 2.85 6.67 9.10
C ARG A 20 3.52 6.36 10.44
N ALA A 21 3.25 5.20 11.05
CA ALA A 21 3.87 4.79 12.30
C ALA A 21 5.37 4.47 12.15
N GLN A 22 5.78 4.00 10.97
CA GLN A 22 7.17 3.65 10.65
C GLN A 22 7.97 4.79 10.00
N SER A 23 7.50 6.05 10.07
CA SER A 23 8.23 7.20 9.51
C SER A 23 9.60 7.39 10.19
N ASP A 24 10.47 8.20 9.60
CA ASP A 24 11.80 8.47 10.17
C ASP A 24 11.73 8.91 11.64
N PRO A 25 12.67 8.47 12.52
CA PRO A 25 13.92 7.74 12.22
C PRO A 25 13.80 6.21 12.17
N TYR A 26 12.57 5.65 12.14
CA TYR A 26 12.38 4.19 12.08
C TYR A 26 12.74 3.62 10.69
N PRO A 27 12.93 2.30 10.54
CA PRO A 27 13.39 1.67 9.29
C PRO A 27 12.48 1.82 8.05
N ASN A 28 11.36 2.52 8.18
CA ASN A 28 10.24 2.62 7.23
C ASN A 28 9.52 1.30 6.96
N ALA A 29 8.22 1.42 6.67
CA ALA A 29 7.48 0.32 6.07
C ALA A 29 8.09 -0.01 4.70
N TYR A 30 8.00 -1.27 4.28
CA TYR A 30 8.61 -1.72 3.04
C TYR A 30 7.79 -2.75 2.28
N ALA A 31 7.99 -2.77 0.96
CA ALA A 31 7.46 -3.78 0.06
C ALA A 31 8.55 -4.30 -0.90
N PHE A 32 8.27 -5.38 -1.61
CA PHE A 32 9.17 -5.90 -2.64
C PHE A 32 8.58 -5.66 -4.03
N HIS A 33 9.41 -5.12 -4.92
CA HIS A 33 9.11 -5.00 -6.34
C HIS A 33 10.26 -5.62 -7.14
N ARG A 34 9.95 -6.66 -7.94
CA ARG A 34 10.95 -7.37 -8.76
C ARG A 34 12.20 -7.80 -7.96
N GLY A 35 11.96 -8.36 -6.76
CA GLY A 35 13.02 -8.80 -5.84
C GLY A 35 13.77 -7.68 -5.12
N LYS A 36 13.50 -6.41 -5.44
CA LYS A 36 14.11 -5.26 -4.75
C LYS A 36 13.22 -4.79 -3.62
N ARG A 37 13.80 -4.59 -2.43
CA ARG A 37 13.13 -3.98 -1.29
C ARG A 37 13.02 -2.47 -1.53
N LEU A 38 11.80 -1.95 -1.48
CA LEU A 38 11.48 -0.54 -1.58
C LEU A 38 10.99 -0.06 -0.21
N ARG A 39 11.55 1.05 0.27
CA ARG A 39 11.01 1.75 1.43
C ARG A 39 9.84 2.60 0.98
N ILE A 40 8.75 2.54 1.73
CA ILE A 40 7.57 3.37 1.51
C ILE A 40 7.59 4.43 2.61
N VAL A 41 7.91 5.66 2.21
CA VAL A 41 8.13 6.80 3.13
C VAL A 41 6.85 7.60 3.35
N SER A 42 5.90 7.51 2.44
CA SER A 42 4.59 8.18 2.49
C SER A 42 3.59 7.39 1.64
N ALA A 43 2.33 7.40 2.06
CA ALA A 43 1.19 6.87 1.33
C ALA A 43 -0.08 7.60 1.77
N GLY A 44 -1.13 7.49 0.98
CA GLY A 44 -2.47 7.98 1.31
C GLY A 44 -3.50 6.88 1.06
N VAL A 45 -4.74 7.11 1.46
CA VAL A 45 -5.85 6.27 1.00
C VAL A 45 -6.39 6.91 -0.26
N SER A 46 -6.47 6.13 -1.33
CA SER A 46 -6.95 6.60 -2.62
C SER A 46 -8.41 7.06 -2.56
N GLU A 47 -8.76 8.11 -3.31
CA GLU A 47 -10.15 8.54 -3.48
C GLU A 47 -10.90 7.61 -4.46
N GLY A 48 -10.17 7.00 -5.39
CA GLY A 48 -10.69 6.00 -6.31
C GLY A 48 -10.89 4.63 -5.66
N ARG A 49 -11.73 3.80 -6.31
CA ARG A 49 -11.96 2.40 -5.93
C ARG A 49 -11.32 1.48 -6.95
N TYR A 50 -10.55 0.51 -6.48
CA TYR A 50 -9.71 -0.32 -7.35
C TYR A 50 -9.99 -1.80 -7.12
N GLY A 51 -10.19 -2.51 -8.23
CA GLY A 51 -10.44 -3.93 -8.27
C GLY A 51 -9.24 -4.74 -8.73
N GLY A 52 -9.02 -5.89 -8.12
CA GLY A 52 -8.07 -6.88 -8.61
C GLY A 52 -7.35 -7.63 -7.50
N THR A 53 -6.13 -8.05 -7.81
CA THR A 53 -5.25 -8.76 -6.87
C THR A 53 -4.55 -7.75 -5.95
N PRO A 54 -4.58 -7.94 -4.62
CA PRO A 54 -3.77 -7.16 -3.70
C PRO A 54 -2.30 -7.08 -4.13
N GLY A 55 -1.71 -5.88 -4.07
CA GLY A 55 -0.35 -5.62 -4.55
C GLY A 55 -0.24 -5.30 -6.04
N ARG A 56 -1.35 -5.34 -6.80
CA ARG A 56 -1.37 -4.87 -8.19
C ARG A 56 -1.21 -3.34 -8.24
N ILE A 57 -0.30 -2.87 -9.09
CA ILE A 57 -0.01 -1.44 -9.28
C ILE A 57 -0.88 -0.89 -10.41
N PHE A 58 -1.57 0.22 -10.15
CA PHE A 58 -2.25 1.09 -11.11
C PHE A 58 -1.45 2.39 -11.27
N ILE A 59 -1.38 2.89 -12.50
CA ILE A 59 -0.50 4.01 -12.83
C ILE A 59 -1.32 5.29 -12.89
N ARG A 60 -1.00 6.20 -11.94
CA ARG A 60 -1.45 7.59 -11.75
C ARG A 60 -2.77 7.83 -11.02
N GLU A 61 -2.60 8.19 -9.76
CA GLU A 61 -3.43 9.15 -9.03
C GLU A 61 -2.48 10.23 -8.48
N GLY A 62 -2.63 11.48 -8.95
CA GLY A 62 -1.70 12.57 -8.63
C GLY A 62 -0.24 12.27 -9.01
N ASP A 63 0.68 12.53 -8.07
CA ASP A 63 2.13 12.32 -8.23
C ASP A 63 2.59 10.90 -7.86
N GLY A 64 1.64 10.00 -7.53
CA GLY A 64 1.90 8.66 -7.02
C GLY A 64 1.44 7.53 -7.93
N VAL A 65 1.54 6.32 -7.38
CA VAL A 65 0.94 5.10 -7.94
C VAL A 65 -0.06 4.58 -6.92
N VAL A 66 -1.14 3.97 -7.40
CA VAL A 66 -2.12 3.31 -6.52
C VAL A 66 -1.84 1.82 -6.52
N VAL A 67 -1.85 1.21 -5.34
CA VAL A 67 -1.72 -0.23 -5.17
C VAL A 67 -3.04 -0.78 -4.64
N VAL A 68 -3.56 -1.81 -5.32
CA VAL A 68 -4.76 -2.52 -4.86
C VAL A 68 -4.51 -3.10 -3.47
N ALA A 69 -5.43 -2.83 -2.55
CA ALA A 69 -5.33 -3.27 -1.16
C ALA A 69 -6.65 -3.87 -0.66
N GLY A 70 -6.56 -4.67 0.40
CA GLY A 70 -7.69 -5.17 1.17
C GLY A 70 -8.13 -6.60 0.84
N PRO A 71 -8.87 -7.24 1.76
CA PRO A 71 -9.27 -8.65 1.65
C PRO A 71 -10.33 -8.87 0.57
N GLU A 72 -11.08 -7.83 0.23
CA GLU A 72 -12.15 -7.86 -0.77
C GLU A 72 -11.77 -7.10 -2.05
N ALA A 73 -10.46 -6.97 -2.32
CA ALA A 73 -9.94 -6.27 -3.50
C ALA A 73 -10.53 -6.76 -4.83
N HIS A 74 -10.93 -8.03 -4.92
CA HIS A 74 -11.57 -8.59 -6.13
C HIS A 74 -12.91 -7.91 -6.48
N THR A 75 -13.57 -7.26 -5.52
CA THR A 75 -14.88 -6.60 -5.73
C THR A 75 -14.77 -5.25 -6.46
N GLY A 76 -13.59 -4.61 -6.41
CA GLY A 76 -13.39 -3.25 -6.93
C GLY A 76 -14.18 -2.16 -6.21
N ARG A 77 -14.65 -2.43 -4.99
CA ARG A 77 -15.47 -1.49 -4.21
C ARG A 77 -14.71 -0.75 -3.12
N HIS A 78 -13.44 -1.09 -2.89
CA HIS A 78 -12.63 -0.54 -1.81
C HIS A 78 -11.53 0.38 -2.34
N PRO A 79 -11.06 1.34 -1.53
CA PRO A 79 -9.97 2.21 -1.93
C PRO A 79 -8.64 1.46 -2.04
N GLY A 80 -7.76 1.97 -2.90
CA GLY A 80 -6.36 1.55 -2.95
C GLY A 80 -5.49 2.30 -1.93
N LEU A 81 -4.23 1.88 -1.82
CA LEU A 81 -3.16 2.57 -1.10
C LEU A 81 -2.30 3.41 -2.06
#